data_AF-A0A4Y2WAQ0-F1
#
_entry.id   AF-A0A4Y2WAQ0-F1
#
_cell.length_a   1.000
_cell.length_b   1.000
_cell.length_c   1.000
_cell.angle_alpha   90.00
_cell.angle_beta   90.00
_cell.angle_gamma   90.00
#
_symmetry.space_group_name_H-M   'P 1'
#
loop_
_entity.id
_entity.type
_entity.pdbx_description
1 polymer ?
#
loop_
_entity_poly.entity_id
_entity_poly.type
_entity_poly.pdbx_seq_one_letter_code
_entity_poly.pdbx_strand_id
1 'polypeptide(L)'
;MLKIILRRILGKARLTYEELYTIVCDSESVINSRPLTYLSEDQENLVALTPAMFLQEIKENGVPDFDVIDSQRMNRRFAYRQRMRQELKKNVFE
;
A
#
# COMPACT_ATOMS: atom_id res chain seq x y z
N MET A 1 -2.60 -19.71 -1.30
CA MET A 1 -1.73 -19.48 -2.49
C MET A 1 -0.27 -19.41 -2.12
N LEU A 2 0.17 -18.41 -1.33
CA LEU A 2 1.58 -18.23 -0.95
C LEU A 2 2.23 -19.50 -0.36
N LYS A 3 1.61 -20.12 0.65
CA LYS A 3 2.10 -21.37 1.27
C LYS A 3 2.33 -22.51 0.26
N ILE A 4 1.51 -22.62 -0.78
CA ILE A 4 1.63 -23.65 -1.81
C ILE A 4 2.81 -23.34 -2.74
N ILE A 5 2.96 -22.08 -3.14
CA ILE A 5 4.05 -21.59 -3.98
C ILE A 5 5.39 -21.77 -3.26
N LEU A 6 5.49 -21.31 -2.00
CA LEU A 6 6.68 -21.48 -1.17
C LEU A 6 7.03 -22.96 -0.99
N ARG A 7 6.04 -23.83 -0.73
CA ARG A 7 6.29 -25.28 -0.61
C ARG A 7 6.79 -25.90 -1.92
N ARG A 8 6.32 -25.42 -3.08
CA ARG A 8 6.78 -25.89 -4.40
C ARG A 8 8.19 -25.41 -4.73
N ILE A 9 8.51 -24.15 -4.45
CA ILE A 9 9.81 -23.54 -4.79
C ILE A 9 10.90 -23.97 -3.81
N LEU A 10 10.63 -23.89 -2.50
CA LEU A 10 11.62 -24.16 -1.46
C LEU A 10 11.84 -25.66 -1.22
N GLY A 11 10.82 -26.48 -1.49
CA GLY A 11 10.92 -27.94 -1.38
C GLY A 11 11.38 -28.41 0.01
N LYS A 12 12.62 -28.93 0.08
CA LYS A 12 13.27 -29.41 1.32
C LYS A 12 14.44 -28.52 1.79
N ALA A 13 14.55 -27.30 1.25
CA ALA A 13 15.58 -26.35 1.66
C ALA A 13 15.50 -26.07 3.16
N ARG A 14 16.67 -25.96 3.81
CA ARG A 14 16.77 -25.53 5.21
C ARG A 14 17.19 -24.07 5.18
N LEU A 15 16.29 -23.21 5.65
CA LEU A 15 16.50 -21.77 5.71
C LEU A 15 16.65 -21.38 7.17
N THR A 16 17.52 -20.42 7.42
CA THR A 16 17.53 -19.65 8.66
C THR A 16 16.26 -18.80 8.76
N TYR A 17 16.01 -18.26 9.95
CA TYR A 17 14.88 -17.37 10.16
C TYR A 17 14.94 -16.14 9.24
N GLU A 18 16.11 -15.50 9.14
CA GLU A 18 16.30 -14.30 8.33
C GLU A 18 16.05 -14.57 6.84
N GLU A 19 16.58 -15.67 6.31
CA GLU A 19 16.36 -16.04 4.90
C GLU A 19 14.88 -16.31 4.62
N LEU A 20 14.19 -17.03 5.51
CA LEU A 20 12.77 -17.28 5.36
C LEU A 20 11.96 -15.98 5.45
N TYR A 21 12.32 -15.09 6.37
CA TYR A 21 11.67 -13.80 6.56
C TYR A 21 11.77 -12.94 5.29
N THR A 22 12.98 -12.80 4.73
CA THR A 22 13.19 -12.07 3.48
C THR A 22 12.37 -12.65 2.33
N ILE A 23 12.39 -13.98 2.15
CA ILE A 23 11.62 -14.64 1.09
C ILE A 23 10.11 -14.39 1.22
N VAL A 24 9.60 -14.42 2.45
CA VAL A 24 8.18 -14.17 2.71
C VAL A 24 7.83 -12.71 2.40
N CYS A 25 8.65 -11.75 2.83
CA CYS A 25 8.46 -10.33 2.53
C CYS A 25 8.45 -10.05 1.01
N ASP A 26 9.40 -10.62 0.27
CA ASP A 26 9.47 -10.46 -1.18
C ASP A 26 8.24 -11.06 -1.87
N SER A 27 7.84 -12.25 -1.43
CA SER A 27 6.67 -12.95 -1.98
C SER A 27 5.37 -12.19 -1.71
N GLU A 28 5.24 -11.61 -0.51
CA GLU A 28 4.12 -10.76 -0.15
C GLU A 28 4.06 -9.52 -1.05
N SER A 29 5.19 -8.83 -1.25
CA SER A 29 5.29 -7.66 -2.12
C SER A 29 4.81 -7.95 -3.54
N VAL A 30 5.23 -9.08 -4.11
CA VAL A 30 4.81 -9.50 -5.45
C VAL A 30 3.31 -9.79 -5.52
N ILE A 31 2.76 -10.51 -4.53
CA ILE A 31 1.33 -10.83 -4.49
C ILE A 31 0.49 -9.55 -4.34
N ASN A 32 0.94 -8.65 -3.47
CA ASN A 32 0.21 -7.41 -3.18
C ASN A 32 0.30 -6.39 -4.32
N SER A 33 1.32 -6.46 -5.16
CA SER A 33 1.47 -5.61 -6.35
C SER A 33 0.74 -6.14 -7.58
N ARG A 34 0.20 -7.36 -7.52
CA ARG A 34 -0.46 -7.98 -8.66
C ARG A 34 -1.80 -7.31 -8.97
N PRO A 35 -2.09 -6.96 -10.24
CA PRO A 35 -3.41 -6.46 -10.64
C PRO A 35 -4.55 -7.45 -10.34
N LEU A 36 -5.63 -6.93 -9.74
CA LEU A 36 -6.92 -7.60 -9.55
C LEU A 36 -7.80 -7.49 -10.80
N THR A 37 -7.57 -6.48 -11.63
CA THR A 37 -8.31 -6.21 -12.86
C THR A 37 -7.35 -6.00 -14.02
N TYR A 38 -7.79 -6.38 -15.21
CA TYR A 38 -7.10 -6.02 -16.45
C TYR A 38 -7.36 -4.54 -16.75
N LEU A 39 -6.36 -3.87 -17.32
CA LEU A 39 -6.49 -2.54 -17.89
C LEU A 39 -6.77 -2.65 -19.39
N SER A 40 -7.67 -1.82 -19.90
CA SER A 40 -7.84 -1.64 -21.35
C SER A 40 -6.63 -0.92 -21.93
N GLU A 41 -6.23 -1.26 -23.16
CA GLU A 41 -5.11 -0.61 -23.88
C GLU A 41 -5.38 0.88 -24.16
N ASP A 42 -6.65 1.30 -24.21
CA ASP A 42 -7.07 2.63 -24.66
C ASP A 42 -7.12 3.71 -23.58
N GLN A 43 -6.59 3.49 -22.38
CA GLN A 43 -6.67 4.49 -21.30
C GLN A 43 -5.30 4.80 -20.69
N GLU A 44 -4.67 5.86 -21.22
CA GLU A 44 -3.39 6.43 -20.76
C GLU A 44 -3.36 6.79 -19.26
N ASN A 45 -4.52 6.87 -18.60
CA ASN A 45 -4.64 7.34 -17.21
C ASN A 45 -5.26 6.30 -16.24
N LEU A 46 -5.46 5.04 -16.63
CA LEU A 46 -5.93 4.04 -15.68
C LEU A 46 -4.79 3.32 -14.96
N VAL A 47 -4.93 3.18 -13.64
CA VAL A 47 -4.06 2.35 -12.79
C VAL A 47 -4.84 1.10 -12.38
N ALA A 48 -4.21 -0.07 -12.56
CA ALA A 48 -4.85 -1.33 -12.20
C ALA A 48 -5.00 -1.43 -10.69
N LEU A 49 -6.17 -1.84 -10.21
CA LEU A 49 -6.38 -2.08 -8.78
C LEU A 49 -5.50 -3.24 -8.33
N THR A 50 -4.64 -3.01 -7.33
CA THR A 50 -3.82 -4.06 -6.70
C THR A 50 -4.24 -4.25 -5.24
N PRO A 51 -4.03 -5.43 -4.62
CA PRO A 51 -4.32 -5.63 -3.20
C PRO A 51 -3.60 -4.63 -2.29
N ALA A 52 -2.36 -4.22 -2.63
CA ALA A 52 -1.59 -3.24 -1.89
C ALA A 52 -2.35 -1.91 -1.68
N MET A 53 -3.20 -1.51 -2.63
CA MET A 53 -4.00 -0.28 -2.53
C MET A 53 -5.06 -0.33 -1.42
N PHE A 54 -5.43 -1.53 -0.96
CA PHE A 54 -6.36 -1.73 0.16
C PHE A 54 -5.66 -2.04 1.48
N LEU A 55 -4.42 -2.55 1.42
CA LEU A 55 -3.61 -2.90 2.59
C LEU A 55 -2.87 -1.70 3.18
N GLN A 56 -2.52 -0.73 2.35
CA GLN A 56 -2.13 0.59 2.83
C GLN A 56 -3.36 1.21 3.51
N GLU A 57 -3.20 1.79 4.71
CA GLU A 57 -4.22 2.70 5.27
C GLU A 57 -4.68 3.56 4.10
N ILE A 58 -5.98 3.51 3.80
CA ILE A 58 -6.60 4.29 2.73
C ILE A 58 -5.94 5.66 2.83
N LYS A 59 -5.04 5.99 1.88
CA LYS A 59 -4.67 7.39 1.70
C LYS A 59 -6.01 8.04 1.64
N GLU A 60 -6.27 8.96 2.56
CA GLU A 60 -7.46 9.79 2.58
C GLU A 60 -7.54 10.46 1.20
N ASN A 61 -8.05 9.70 0.24
CA ASN A 61 -8.70 10.16 -0.95
C ASN A 61 -10.09 10.46 -0.40
N GLY A 62 -10.13 11.41 0.53
CA GLY A 62 -11.38 12.02 0.87
C GLY A 62 -11.94 12.55 -0.44
N VAL A 63 -13.25 12.44 -0.56
CA VAL A 63 -13.92 13.10 -1.66
C VAL A 63 -13.65 14.58 -1.42
N PRO A 64 -13.00 15.32 -2.33
CA PRO A 64 -12.58 16.70 -2.06
C PRO A 64 -13.72 17.56 -1.50
N ASP A 65 -14.94 17.33 -1.98
CA ASP A 65 -16.15 17.99 -1.50
C ASP A 65 -16.48 17.65 -0.04
N PHE A 66 -16.30 16.40 0.38
CA PHE A 66 -16.47 15.98 1.77
C PHE A 66 -15.31 16.44 2.67
N ASP A 67 -14.08 16.51 2.15
CA ASP A 67 -12.93 17.06 2.89
C ASP A 67 -13.08 18.57 3.13
N VAL A 68 -13.66 19.30 2.17
CA VAL A 68 -14.01 20.72 2.34
C VAL A 68 -15.11 20.89 3.39
N ILE A 69 -16.12 20.01 3.40
CA ILE A 69 -17.20 20.05 4.39
C ILE A 69 -16.70 19.64 5.80
N ASP A 70 -15.81 18.64 5.89
CA ASP A 70 -15.31 18.11 7.15
C ASP A 70 -14.21 19.01 7.76
N SER A 71 -13.35 19.60 6.92
CA SER A 71 -12.41 20.65 7.34
C SER A 71 -13.12 21.90 7.89
N GLN A 72 -14.32 22.21 7.38
CA GLN A 72 -15.17 23.26 7.93
C GLN A 72 -15.88 22.86 9.23
N ARG A 73 -16.12 21.55 9.48
CA ARG A 73 -16.96 21.11 10.61
C ARG A 73 -16.21 20.67 11.85
N MET A 74 -15.27 19.73 11.82
CA MET A 74 -14.63 19.32 13.07
C MET A 74 -13.49 18.33 12.85
N ASN A 75 -12.26 18.69 13.20
CA ASN A 75 -11.39 17.87 14.07
C ASN A 75 -10.02 18.56 14.22
N ARG A 76 -9.80 19.27 15.33
CA ARG A 76 -8.48 19.87 15.66
C ARG A 76 -7.34 18.84 15.59
N ARG A 77 -7.65 17.59 15.94
CA ARG A 77 -6.71 16.45 15.87
C ARG A 77 -6.42 15.98 14.45
N PHE A 78 -7.33 16.20 13.51
CA PHE A 78 -7.10 15.94 12.08
C PHE A 78 -6.17 16.99 11.49
N ALA A 79 -6.46 18.28 11.73
CA ALA A 79 -5.60 19.38 11.30
C ALA A 79 -4.17 19.25 11.85
N TYR A 80 -4.02 18.87 13.13
CA TYR A 80 -2.71 18.60 13.74
C TYR A 80 -1.95 17.47 13.03
N ARG A 81 -2.63 16.35 12.73
CA ARG A 81 -2.02 15.22 12.01
C ARG A 81 -1.57 15.59 10.60
N GLN A 82 -2.38 16.35 9.86
CA GLN A 82 -2.01 16.81 8.52
C GLN A 82 -0.78 17.75 8.56
N ARG A 83 -0.72 18.66 9.53
CA ARG A 83 0.44 19.54 9.73
C ARG A 83 1.72 18.76 10.01
N MET A 84 1.67 17.82 10.95
CA MET A 84 2.83 16.98 11.28
C MET A 84 3.31 16.17 10.07
N ARG A 85 2.38 15.65 9.26
CA ARG A 85 2.70 14.93 8.03
C ARG A 85 3.41 15.81 7.00
N GLN A 86 2.99 17.07 6.85
CA GLN A 86 3.64 18.02 5.95
C GLN A 86 5.05 18.39 6.43
N GLU A 87 5.22 18.64 7.73
CA GLU A 87 6.53 18.96 8.32
C GLU A 87 7.51 17.78 8.16
N LEU A 88 7.06 16.55 8.42
CA LEU A 88 7.90 15.37 8.22
C LEU A 88 8.32 15.17 6.76
N LYS A 89 7.40 15.36 5.81
CA LYS A 89 7.74 15.29 4.38
C LYS A 89 8.75 16.35 3.99
N LYS A 90 8.65 17.57 4.52
CA LYS A 90 9.61 18.62 4.23
C LYS A 90 11.02 18.26 4.74
N ASN A 91 11.12 17.70 5.95
CA ASN A 91 12.40 17.40 6.59
C ASN A 91 13.05 16.07 6.15
N VAL A 92 12.32 15.20 5.44
CA VAL A 92 12.84 13.91 4.94
C VAL A 92 13.24 13.99 3.46
N PHE A 93 12.76 15.00 2.73
CA PHE A 93 13.02 15.17 1.29
C PHE A 93 13.76 16.49 0.92
N GLU A 94 14.34 17.19 1.90
CA GLU A 94 15.45 18.17 1.76
C GLU A 94 16.73 17.57 2.34
#